data_AF-A0A5J4RLV3-F1
#
_entry.id   AF-A0A5J4RLV3-F1
#
_cell.length_a   1.000
_cell.length_b   1.000
_cell.length_c   1.000
_cell.angle_alpha   90.00
_cell.angle_beta   90.00
_cell.angle_gamma   90.00
#
_symmetry.space_group_name_H-M   'P 1'
#
loop_
_entity.id
_entity.type
_entity.pdbx_description
1 polymer ?
#
loop_
_entity_poly.entity_id
_entity_poly.type
_entity_poly.pdbx_seq_one_letter_code
_entity_poly.pdbx_strand_id
1 'polypeptide(L)'
;MEKQEKTTAQEVLINLLIKLRECEKEFQEQANMTCERNPTVSYEDTESKFYCGIGDCMAAVGYLIGENAIRDAYDKIPEPEVIQKSPTAKKS
;
A
#
# COMPACT_ATOMS: atom_id res chain seq x y z
N MET A 1 16.45 -10.47 -26.69
CA MET A 1 16.75 -9.99 -25.33
C MET A 1 15.47 -9.41 -24.78
N GLU A 2 14.75 -10.22 -24.00
CA GLU A 2 13.50 -9.80 -23.37
C GLU A 2 13.82 -8.69 -22.37
N LYS A 3 13.23 -7.50 -22.58
CA LYS A 3 13.25 -6.45 -21.57
C LYS A 3 12.43 -6.98 -20.41
N GLN A 4 13.07 -7.43 -19.35
CA GLN A 4 12.42 -7.59 -18.06
C GLN A 4 11.93 -6.19 -17.64
N GLU A 5 10.62 -5.95 -17.77
CA GLU A 5 9.97 -4.82 -17.11
C GLU A 5 10.23 -4.98 -15.62
N LYS A 6 11.05 -4.08 -15.08
CA LYS A 6 11.36 -4.05 -13.67
C LYS A 6 10.16 -3.42 -12.97
N THR A 7 9.17 -4.25 -12.64
CA THR A 7 7.99 -3.82 -11.89
C THR A 7 8.46 -3.19 -10.57
N THR A 8 8.06 -1.97 -10.33
CA THR A 8 8.46 -1.25 -9.12
C THR A 8 7.77 -1.85 -7.89
N ALA A 9 8.39 -1.76 -6.71
CA ALA A 9 7.75 -2.20 -5.47
C ALA A 9 6.39 -1.49 -5.26
N GLN A 10 6.27 -0.25 -5.73
CA GLN A 10 5.03 0.53 -5.67
C GLN A 10 3.94 -0.07 -6.57
N GLU A 11 4.24 -0.46 -7.81
CA GLU A 11 3.28 -1.14 -8.69
C GLU A 11 2.79 -2.46 -8.10
N VAL A 12 3.69 -3.25 -7.50
CA VAL A 12 3.33 -4.50 -6.83
C VAL A 12 2.36 -4.24 -5.67
N LEU A 13 2.63 -3.24 -4.83
CA LEU A 13 1.78 -2.90 -3.70
C LEU A 13 0.41 -2.35 -4.13
N ILE A 14 0.36 -1.52 -5.18
CA ILE A 14 -0.89 -1.02 -5.74
C ILE A 14 -1.71 -2.18 -6.31
N ASN A 15 -1.09 -3.08 -7.08
CA ASN A 15 -1.78 -4.25 -7.62
C ASN A 15 -2.30 -5.18 -6.53
N LEU A 16 -1.53 -5.35 -5.45
CA LEU A 16 -1.98 -6.11 -4.28
C LEU A 16 -3.20 -5.48 -3.62
N LEU A 17 -3.20 -4.15 -3.44
CA LEU A 17 -4.35 -3.43 -2.88
C LEU A 17 -5.60 -3.57 -3.75
N ILE A 18 -5.45 -3.51 -5.08
CA ILE A 18 -6.55 -3.76 -6.03
C ILE A 18 -7.10 -5.18 -5.85
N LYS A 19 -6.23 -6.19 -5.77
CA LYS A 19 -6.65 -7.59 -5.59
C LYS A 19 -7.37 -7.82 -4.26
N LEU A 20 -6.95 -7.16 -3.18
CA LEU A 20 -7.67 -7.20 -1.91
C LEU A 20 -9.08 -6.60 -2.03
N ARG A 21 -9.24 -5.50 -2.76
CA ARG A 21 -10.57 -4.91 -3.02
C ARG A 21 -11.46 -5.78 -3.89
N GLU A 22 -10.91 -6.43 -4.91
CA GLU A 22 -11.64 -7.40 -5.72
C GLU A 22 -12.12 -8.59 -4.86
N CYS A 23 -11.24 -9.11 -3.99
CA CYS A 23 -11.56 -10.20 -3.07
C CYS A 23 -12.68 -9.81 -2.08
N GLU A 24 -12.64 -8.60 -1.51
CA GLU A 24 -13.69 -8.07 -0.64
C GLU A 24 -15.06 -8.08 -1.34
N LYS A 25 -15.09 -7.59 -2.57
CA LYS A 25 -16.31 -7.48 -3.37
C LYS A 25 -16.87 -8.86 -3.74
N GLU A 26 -16.02 -9.78 -4.20
CA GLU A 26 -16.44 -11.14 -4.56
C GLU A 26 -16.99 -11.90 -3.35
N PHE A 27 -16.37 -11.74 -2.18
CA PHE A 27 -16.87 -12.35 -0.95
C PHE A 27 -18.25 -11.80 -0.57
N GLN A 28 -18.43 -10.48 -0.63
CA GLN A 28 -19.71 -9.85 -0.34
C GLN A 28 -20.82 -10.36 -1.28
N GLU A 29 -20.54 -10.45 -2.58
CA GLU A 29 -21.48 -11.00 -3.57
C GLU A 29 -21.85 -12.46 -3.25
N GLN A 30 -20.88 -13.29 -2.88
CA GLN A 30 -21.12 -14.69 -2.51
C GLN A 30 -21.88 -14.83 -1.18
N ALA A 31 -21.58 -14.00 -0.19
CA ALA A 31 -22.28 -13.97 1.09
C ALA A 31 -23.76 -13.63 0.88
N ASN A 32 -24.05 -12.58 0.11
CA ASN A 32 -25.41 -12.17 -0.22
C ASN A 32 -26.21 -13.30 -0.91
N MET A 33 -25.64 -13.92 -1.95
CA MET A 33 -26.29 -15.04 -2.65
C MET A 33 -26.55 -16.24 -1.73
N THR A 34 -25.65 -16.49 -0.78
CA THR A 34 -25.79 -17.61 0.17
C THR A 34 -26.87 -17.34 1.20
N CYS A 35 -26.92 -16.11 1.75
CA CYS A 35 -27.96 -15.66 2.67
C CYS A 35 -29.35 -15.70 2.03
N GLU A 36 -29.49 -15.25 0.77
CA GLU A 36 -30.74 -15.33 0.02
C GLU A 36 -31.24 -16.78 -0.14
N ARG A 37 -30.33 -17.73 -0.37
CA ARG A 37 -30.67 -19.15 -0.56
C ARG A 37 -30.92 -19.91 0.75
N ASN A 38 -30.34 -19.47 1.86
CA ASN A 38 -30.43 -20.16 3.15
C ASN A 38 -30.67 -19.16 4.30
N PRO A 39 -31.89 -18.60 4.42
CA PRO A 39 -32.19 -17.54 5.38
C PRO A 39 -32.13 -17.98 6.85
N THR A 40 -32.05 -19.28 7.12
CA THR A 40 -31.91 -19.84 8.47
C THR A 40 -30.46 -19.99 8.94
N VAL A 41 -29.49 -19.81 8.05
CA VAL A 41 -28.05 -19.92 8.38
C VAL A 41 -27.49 -18.51 8.52
N SER A 42 -27.05 -18.16 9.73
CA SER A 42 -26.30 -16.91 9.96
C SER A 42 -24.82 -17.14 9.67
N TYR A 43 -24.26 -16.26 8.84
CA TYR A 43 -22.83 -16.21 8.52
C TYR A 43 -22.12 -15.03 9.20
N GLU A 44 -22.80 -14.33 10.11
CA GLU A 44 -22.34 -13.07 10.71
C GLU A 44 -20.94 -13.17 11.32
N ASP A 45 -20.65 -14.26 12.04
CA ASP A 45 -19.31 -14.51 12.61
C ASP A 45 -18.23 -14.73 11.54
N THR A 46 -18.59 -15.41 10.44
CA THR A 46 -17.65 -15.69 9.34
C THR A 46 -17.39 -14.44 8.53
N GLU A 47 -18.44 -13.69 8.23
CA GLU A 47 -18.41 -12.42 7.53
C GLU A 47 -17.63 -11.37 8.33
N SER A 48 -17.86 -11.27 9.64
CA SER A 48 -17.11 -10.39 10.53
C SER A 48 -15.60 -10.71 10.53
N LYS A 49 -15.22 -11.99 10.68
CA LYS A 49 -13.81 -12.42 10.64
C LYS A 49 -13.16 -12.11 9.29
N PHE A 50 -13.87 -12.33 8.20
CA PHE A 50 -13.38 -12.01 6.86
C PHE A 50 -13.13 -10.51 6.71
N TYR A 51 -14.10 -9.66 7.03
CA TYR A 51 -13.95 -8.21 6.88
C TYR A 51 -12.89 -7.62 7.81
N CYS A 52 -12.75 -8.14 9.03
CA CYS A 52 -11.64 -7.76 9.90
C CYS A 52 -10.30 -8.12 9.26
N GLY A 53 -10.11 -9.38 8.85
CA GLY A 53 -8.84 -9.83 8.28
C GLY A 53 -8.47 -9.14 6.98
N ILE A 54 -9.44 -8.92 6.08
CA ILE A 54 -9.18 -8.22 4.81
C ILE A 54 -8.93 -6.73 5.03
N GLY A 55 -9.60 -6.12 6.02
CA GLY A 55 -9.33 -4.75 6.47
C GLY A 55 -7.91 -4.58 6.98
N ASP A 56 -7.43 -5.50 7.83
CA ASP A 56 -6.05 -5.50 8.34
C ASP A 56 -5.03 -5.61 7.20
N CYS A 57 -5.27 -6.50 6.23
CA CYS A 57 -4.44 -6.64 5.03
C CYS A 57 -4.38 -5.34 4.22
N MET A 58 -5.53 -4.71 3.95
CA MET A 58 -5.59 -3.45 3.20
C MET A 58 -4.90 -2.30 3.94
N ALA A 59 -5.05 -2.23 5.27
CA ALA A 59 -4.38 -1.23 6.09
C ALA A 59 -2.85 -1.40 6.04
N ALA A 60 -2.35 -2.63 6.16
CA ALA A 60 -0.92 -2.92 6.07
C ALA A 60 -0.34 -2.56 4.69
N VAL A 61 -1.03 -2.92 3.61
CA VAL A 61 -0.59 -2.58 2.24
C VAL A 61 -0.63 -1.06 2.02
N GLY A 62 -1.69 -0.39 2.48
CA GLY A 62 -1.80 1.07 2.41
C GLY A 62 -0.67 1.79 3.15
N TYR A 63 -0.29 1.30 4.34
CA TYR A 63 0.86 1.81 5.08
C TYR A 63 2.16 1.67 4.26
N LEU A 64 2.42 0.49 3.68
CA LEU A 64 3.60 0.25 2.86
C LEU A 64 3.66 1.14 1.60
N ILE A 65 2.51 1.43 0.99
CA ILE A 65 2.43 2.38 -0.14
C ILE A 65 2.84 3.78 0.34
N GLY A 66 2.29 4.22 1.48
CA GLY A 66 2.63 5.53 2.08
C GLY A 66 4.12 5.65 2.40
N GLU A 67 4.70 4.66 3.07
CA GLU A 67 6.13 4.62 3.41
C GLU A 67 7.04 4.68 2.18
N ASN A 68 6.68 3.96 1.11
CA ASN A 68 7.43 4.04 -0.16
C ASN A 68 7.32 5.44 -0.78
N ALA A 69 6.12 6.03 -0.80
CA ALA A 69 5.93 7.37 -1.35
C ALA A 69 6.71 8.45 -0.56
N ILE A 70 6.78 8.33 0.77
CA ILE A 70 7.58 9.24 1.62
C ILE A 70 9.07 9.07 1.30
N ARG A 71 9.57 7.84 1.22
CA ARG A 71 10.97 7.57 0.90
C ARG A 71 11.36 8.12 -0.46
N ASP A 72 10.54 7.87 -1.47
CA ASP A 72 10.74 8.39 -2.83
C ASP A 72 10.72 9.92 -2.88
N ALA A 73 10.02 10.59 -1.96
CA ALA A 73 10.04 12.03 -1.84
C ALA A 73 11.32 12.51 -1.14
N TYR A 74 11.75 11.84 -0.07
CA TYR A 74 13.00 12.15 0.64
C TYR A 74 14.24 12.02 -0.26
N ASP A 75 14.31 10.97 -1.07
CA ASP A 75 15.42 10.73 -2.00
C ASP A 75 15.56 11.84 -3.07
N LYS A 76 14.52 12.65 -3.26
CA LYS A 76 14.50 13.78 -4.19
C LYS A 76 14.84 15.12 -3.53
N ILE A 77 14.99 15.16 -2.19
CA ILE A 77 15.39 16.37 -1.47
C ILE A 77 16.89 16.57 -1.70
N PRO A 78 17.33 17.69 -2.30
CA PRO A 78 18.75 17.97 -2.45
C PRO A 78 19.42 18.09 -1.08
N GLU A 79 20.62 17.51 -0.93
CA GLU A 79 21.43 17.78 0.26
C GLU A 79 21.74 19.28 0.35
N PRO A 80 21.69 19.87 1.57
CA PRO A 80 22.01 21.28 1.73
C PRO A 80 23.46 21.54 1.32
N GLU A 81 23.67 22.50 0.42
CA GLU A 81 25.01 22.96 0.08
C GLU A 81 25.70 23.45 1.36
N VAL A 82 26.73 22.73 1.80
CA VAL A 82 27.61 23.17 2.88
C VAL A 82 28.35 24.40 2.35
N ILE A 83 27.86 25.60 2.69
CA ILE A 83 28.59 26.85 2.46
C ILE A 83 29.85 26.79 3.34
N GLN A 84 30.94 26.25 2.80
CA GLN A 84 32.26 26.44 3.36
C GLN A 84 32.58 27.92 3.26
N LYS A 85 32.35 28.68 4.35
CA LYS A 85 32.93 30.01 4.48
C LYS A 85 34.45 29.86 4.47
N SER A 86 35.06 30.18 3.34
CA SER A 86 36.51 30.33 3.24
C SER A 86 36.96 31.43 4.22
N PRO A 87 38.04 31.21 5.01
CA PRO A 87 38.59 32.26 5.83
C PRO A 87 39.15 33.35 4.92
N THR A 88 38.59 34.55 4.97
CA THR A 88 39.11 35.71 4.25
C THR A 88 40.51 36.03 4.75
N ALA A 89 41.45 36.05 3.80
CA ALA A 89 42.85 36.39 4.03
C ALA A 89 42.99 37.78 4.65
N LYS A 90 43.68 37.87 5.79
CA LYS A 90 44.38 39.10 6.20
C LYS A 90 45.83 38.97 5.76
N LYS A 91 46.16 39.59 4.61
CA LYS A 91 47.54 39.98 4.30
C LYS A 91 47.92 41.10 5.27
N SER A 92 49.00 40.90 6.02
CA SER A 92 49.78 41.97 6.64
C SER A 92 51.25 41.71 6.39
#